data_AF-A0A126R031-F1
#
_entry.id   AF-A0A126R031-F1
#
_cell.length_a   1.000
_cell.length_b   1.000
_cell.length_c   1.000
_cell.angle_alpha   90.00
_cell.angle_beta   90.00
_cell.angle_gamma   90.00
#
_symmetry.space_group_name_H-M   'P 1'
#
loop_
_entity.id
_entity.type
_entity.pdbx_description
1 polymer ?
#
loop_
_entity_poly.entity_id
_entity_poly.type
_entity_poly.pdbx_seq_one_letter_code
_entity_poly.pdbx_strand_id
1 'polypeptide(L)'
;MKLSTRSKEYIIPEYSLTGDLLSFLTCNLQYRYQNKGNLPPSMPIQLWFGEFIHGTLEEAFLKWKKYSKDDSLKFPWDWESEIHPIEELITKRLKVKGLNPPYEYIDNYGPKDNIYSARLERSINLWGPHLFPLIDDTEVLIKGLRPLKNENTRSDYYSINGVVDVLSSKKLERESQKTNNQSFQQTLDSFLNSSQKNILLDYLSKNEEFKKLFANGLDEYEIIIDYKGMRRPSAPSKEEFSKIQSMMINGDINDSEEYLNYKAWIQQEWQILTYAWLRKNQQDSEKPVVGIIFYLNELVPSTDDLVAIRDDLKNNRTDISKEFVPKEDWLKLINWDEKLDLPIHRDLSDKFKMDRSIRIINLNDDLMKNSLKEFDKVVNDIESSLIKEMNGFSIKDSWEAKAEERTCNACDFRTFCTKKDNDKDSKNKPAFNIP
;
A
#
# COMPACT_ATOMS: atom_id res chain seq x y z
N MET A 1 -57.82 10.22 -7.20
CA MET A 1 -56.47 10.80 -7.29
C MET A 1 -55.48 9.82 -6.68
N LYS A 2 -54.65 9.13 -7.49
CA LYS A 2 -53.47 8.42 -6.94
C LYS A 2 -52.44 9.50 -6.65
N LEU A 3 -52.18 9.78 -5.38
CA LEU A 3 -51.10 10.66 -4.98
C LEU A 3 -49.79 10.11 -5.57
N SER A 4 -49.05 10.97 -6.25
CA SER A 4 -47.70 10.66 -6.73
C SER A 4 -46.87 10.26 -5.51
N THR A 5 -46.52 8.98 -5.42
CA THR A 5 -45.56 8.49 -4.43
C THR A 5 -44.24 9.17 -4.76
N ARG A 6 -43.71 9.96 -3.81
CA ARG A 6 -42.41 10.62 -3.91
C ARG A 6 -41.39 9.62 -4.48
N SER A 7 -40.71 9.99 -5.56
CA SER A 7 -39.66 9.14 -6.13
C SER A 7 -38.63 8.83 -5.05
N LYS A 8 -38.20 7.57 -4.96
CA LYS A 8 -37.10 7.20 -4.05
C LYS A 8 -35.90 8.10 -4.31
N GLU A 9 -35.22 8.54 -3.26
CA GLU A 9 -33.99 9.32 -3.39
C GLU A 9 -32.95 8.52 -4.18
N TYR A 10 -32.42 9.11 -5.23
CA TYR A 10 -31.36 8.52 -6.03
C TYR A 10 -30.04 8.68 -5.27
N ILE A 11 -29.54 7.58 -4.72
CA ILE A 11 -28.30 7.55 -3.93
C ILE A 11 -27.22 6.88 -4.77
N ILE A 12 -26.14 7.62 -5.04
CA ILE A 12 -24.94 7.05 -5.67
C ILE A 12 -24.18 6.29 -4.58
N PRO A 13 -23.96 4.97 -4.74
CA PRO A 13 -23.14 4.22 -3.80
C PRO A 13 -21.69 4.70 -3.84
N GLU A 14 -21.09 4.84 -2.65
CA GLU A 14 -19.69 5.19 -2.49
C GLU A 14 -18.90 3.98 -1.97
N TYR A 15 -17.73 3.74 -2.57
CA TYR A 15 -16.80 2.68 -2.17
C TYR A 15 -15.41 3.24 -1.95
N SER A 16 -14.79 2.83 -0.85
CA SER A 16 -13.37 3.02 -0.62
C SER A 16 -12.57 1.97 -1.40
N LEU A 17 -11.50 2.41 -2.08
CA LEU A 17 -10.62 1.50 -2.81
C LEU A 17 -10.00 0.46 -1.87
N THR A 18 -9.48 0.90 -0.73
CA THR A 18 -8.88 0.03 0.29
C THR A 18 -9.94 -0.60 1.18
N GLY A 19 -10.85 0.22 1.70
CA GLY A 19 -11.86 -0.20 2.67
C GLY A 19 -12.84 -1.21 2.11
N ASP A 20 -13.31 -1.01 0.87
CA ASP A 20 -14.35 -1.85 0.28
C ASP A 20 -13.83 -2.79 -0.81
N LEU A 21 -13.16 -2.27 -1.84
CA LEU A 21 -12.84 -3.10 -3.02
C LEU A 21 -11.74 -4.11 -2.74
N LEU A 22 -10.62 -3.68 -2.15
CA LEU A 22 -9.53 -4.59 -1.76
C LEU A 22 -9.95 -5.53 -0.62
N SER A 23 -10.77 -5.06 0.33
CA SER A 23 -11.33 -5.92 1.40
C SER A 23 -12.24 -7.00 0.84
N PHE A 24 -13.11 -6.67 -0.12
CA PHE A 24 -13.94 -7.66 -0.82
C PHE A 24 -13.07 -8.69 -1.53
N LEU A 25 -12.07 -8.24 -2.30
CA LEU A 25 -11.13 -9.12 -3.00
C LEU A 25 -10.32 -10.03 -2.06
N THR A 26 -10.11 -9.60 -0.81
CA THR A 26 -9.47 -10.42 0.24
C THR A 26 -10.38 -11.54 0.71
N CYS A 27 -11.63 -11.23 1.01
CA CYS A 27 -12.68 -12.21 1.31
C CYS A 27 -14.08 -11.56 1.31
N ASN A 28 -14.95 -11.95 0.37
CA ASN A 28 -16.28 -11.35 0.21
C ASN A 28 -17.13 -11.49 1.49
N LEU A 29 -17.13 -12.68 2.11
CA LEU A 29 -17.90 -12.94 3.32
C LEU A 29 -17.37 -12.13 4.52
N GLN A 30 -16.05 -12.01 4.67
CA GLN A 30 -15.45 -11.20 5.73
C GLN A 30 -15.81 -9.73 5.55
N TYR A 31 -15.66 -9.21 4.33
CA TYR A 31 -16.05 -7.85 3.96
C TYR A 31 -17.52 -7.58 4.30
N ARG A 32 -18.43 -8.51 3.97
CA ARG A 32 -19.85 -8.37 4.31
C ARG A 32 -20.07 -8.16 5.81
N TYR A 33 -19.42 -8.96 6.66
CA TYR A 33 -19.59 -8.81 8.11
C TYR A 33 -18.95 -7.52 8.64
N GLN A 34 -17.74 -7.19 8.21
CA GLN A 34 -16.99 -6.04 8.73
C GLN A 34 -17.55 -4.71 8.25
N ASN A 35 -17.65 -4.52 6.94
CA ASN A 35 -17.98 -3.22 6.34
C ASN A 35 -19.48 -2.95 6.26
N LYS A 36 -20.29 -3.98 5.98
CA LYS A 36 -21.74 -3.82 5.84
C LYS A 36 -22.51 -4.26 7.07
N GLY A 37 -21.95 -5.20 7.85
CA GLY A 37 -22.53 -5.65 9.11
C GLY A 37 -22.16 -4.76 10.30
N ASN A 38 -21.23 -3.81 10.13
CA ASN A 38 -20.64 -3.01 11.21
C ASN A 38 -20.14 -3.89 12.36
N LEU A 39 -19.58 -5.06 12.03
CA LEU A 39 -18.91 -5.95 12.97
C LEU A 39 -17.40 -5.77 12.78
N PRO A 40 -16.79 -4.70 13.34
CA PRO A 40 -15.37 -4.48 13.20
C PRO A 40 -14.61 -5.71 13.73
N PRO A 41 -13.44 -6.03 13.14
CA PRO A 41 -12.64 -7.13 13.64
C PRO A 41 -12.30 -6.93 15.11
N SER A 42 -12.26 -8.03 15.86
CA SER A 42 -11.96 -8.03 17.29
C SER A 42 -10.57 -7.43 17.57
N MET A 43 -9.65 -7.60 16.62
CA MET A 43 -8.31 -7.00 16.60
C MET A 43 -8.02 -6.41 15.21
N PRO A 44 -8.28 -5.11 14.97
CA PRO A 44 -8.05 -4.44 13.69
C PRO A 44 -6.55 -4.14 13.47
N ILE A 45 -5.64 -5.10 13.67
CA ILE A 45 -4.18 -4.86 13.68
C ILE A 45 -3.71 -4.19 12.39
N GLN A 46 -4.16 -4.66 11.23
CA GLN A 46 -3.75 -4.10 9.93
C GLN A 46 -4.31 -2.70 9.69
N LEU A 47 -5.57 -2.46 10.07
CA LEU A 47 -6.20 -1.14 9.97
C LEU A 47 -5.53 -0.14 10.92
N TRP A 48 -5.34 -0.54 12.19
CA TRP A 48 -4.62 0.27 13.17
C TRP A 48 -3.21 0.58 12.70
N PHE A 49 -2.46 -0.42 12.21
CA PHE A 49 -1.09 -0.21 11.77
C PHE A 49 -1.01 0.67 10.52
N GLY A 50 -1.95 0.52 9.58
CA GLY A 50 -2.08 1.41 8.42
C GLY A 50 -2.28 2.87 8.85
N GLU A 51 -3.31 3.15 9.65
CA GLU A 51 -3.56 4.53 10.13
C GLU A 51 -2.41 5.07 11.00
N PHE A 52 -1.75 4.20 11.78
CA PHE A 52 -0.60 4.57 12.59
C PHE A 52 0.60 5.00 11.74
N ILE A 53 0.94 4.22 10.70
CA ILE A 53 2.06 4.54 9.80
C ILE A 53 1.79 5.83 9.03
N HIS A 54 0.63 5.93 8.36
CA HIS A 54 0.26 7.11 7.58
C HIS A 54 0.25 8.36 8.46
N GLY A 55 -0.49 8.33 9.57
CA GLY A 55 -0.60 9.48 10.47
C GLY A 55 0.73 9.88 11.09
N THR A 56 1.62 8.92 11.39
CA THR A 56 2.92 9.27 12.00
C THR A 56 3.93 9.78 10.96
N LEU A 57 3.92 9.25 9.73
CA LEU A 57 4.75 9.78 8.65
C LEU A 57 4.30 11.17 8.22
N GLU A 58 2.99 11.42 8.18
CA GLU A 58 2.42 12.75 7.93
C GLU A 58 2.89 13.75 8.99
N GLU A 59 2.67 13.46 10.28
CA GLU A 59 3.09 14.36 11.36
C GLU A 59 4.63 14.53 11.42
N ALA A 60 5.40 13.49 11.09
CA ALA A 60 6.85 13.59 10.96
C ALA A 60 7.25 14.52 9.81
N PHE A 61 6.60 14.41 8.65
CA PHE A 61 6.82 15.34 7.54
C PHE A 61 6.47 16.78 7.92
N LEU A 62 5.32 17.00 8.57
CA LEU A 62 4.89 18.33 9.03
C LEU A 62 5.88 18.93 10.03
N LYS A 63 6.36 18.13 10.99
CA LYS A 63 7.39 18.53 11.94
C LYS A 63 8.70 18.88 11.21
N TRP A 64 9.13 18.05 10.27
CA TRP A 64 10.32 18.32 9.44
C TRP A 64 10.15 19.62 8.65
N LYS A 65 9.04 19.82 7.93
CA LYS A 65 8.75 21.01 7.13
C LYS A 65 8.77 22.30 7.96
N LYS A 66 8.35 22.22 9.23
CA LYS A 66 8.36 23.34 10.17
C LYS A 66 9.77 23.72 10.63
N TYR A 67 10.62 22.75 10.96
CA TYR A 67 11.91 22.98 11.63
C TYR A 67 13.14 22.83 10.72
N SER A 68 12.97 22.35 9.49
CA SER A 68 14.08 22.14 8.55
C SER A 68 14.77 23.44 8.13
N LYS A 69 14.07 24.59 8.19
CA LYS A 69 14.64 25.90 7.84
C LYS A 69 15.60 26.45 8.88
N ASP A 70 15.42 26.07 10.14
CA ASP A 70 16.19 26.59 11.28
C ASP A 70 17.39 25.70 11.63
N ASP A 71 17.68 24.69 10.80
CA ASP A 71 18.77 23.73 10.97
C ASP A 71 18.72 22.93 12.29
N SER A 72 17.58 23.02 13.00
CA SER A 72 17.38 22.49 14.35
C SER A 72 16.96 21.03 14.37
N LEU A 73 16.55 20.47 13.23
CA LEU A 73 16.01 19.12 13.12
C LEU A 73 16.69 18.38 11.96
N LYS A 74 17.81 17.70 12.28
CA LYS A 74 18.64 16.98 11.33
C LYS A 74 18.46 15.48 11.50
N PHE A 75 18.45 14.75 10.40
CA PHE A 75 18.49 13.30 10.43
C PHE A 75 19.89 12.79 10.86
N PRO A 76 19.98 11.61 11.51
CA PRO A 76 18.86 10.77 11.96
C PRO A 76 18.17 11.40 13.19
N TRP A 77 16.86 11.22 13.27
CA TRP A 77 16.06 11.62 14.41
C TRP A 77 16.23 10.64 15.56
N ASP A 78 16.30 11.18 16.77
CA ASP A 78 16.29 10.42 17.99
C ASP A 78 14.89 9.91 18.30
N TRP A 79 14.78 8.64 18.70
CA TRP A 79 13.48 8.04 18.92
C TRP A 79 12.74 8.66 20.10
N GLU A 80 13.38 8.75 21.27
CA GLU A 80 12.73 9.14 22.52
C GLU A 80 12.28 10.61 22.49
N SER A 81 13.15 11.48 21.98
CA SER A 81 12.90 12.93 21.99
C SER A 81 12.15 13.43 20.76
N GLU A 82 12.26 12.76 19.61
CA GLU A 82 11.74 13.31 18.35
C GLU A 82 10.60 12.50 17.73
N ILE A 83 10.64 11.17 17.79
CA ILE A 83 9.67 10.28 17.10
C ILE A 83 8.58 9.83 18.06
N HIS A 84 8.93 9.35 19.24
CA HIS A 84 8.00 8.84 20.25
C HIS A 84 6.88 9.83 20.63
N PRO A 85 7.12 11.15 20.78
CA PRO A 85 6.04 12.10 21.02
C PRO A 85 4.99 12.14 19.90
N ILE A 86 5.41 11.88 18.65
CA ILE A 86 4.51 11.80 17.51
C ILE A 86 3.71 10.50 17.56
N GLU A 87 4.37 9.37 17.85
CA GLU A 87 3.72 8.07 18.01
C GLU A 87 2.65 8.11 19.11
N GLU A 88 2.95 8.74 20.24
CA GLU A 88 1.98 8.92 21.32
C GLU A 88 0.76 9.73 20.89
N LEU A 89 0.99 10.83 20.16
CA LEU A 89 -0.07 11.70 19.66
C LEU A 89 -1.00 10.92 18.72
N ILE A 90 -0.43 10.21 17.76
CA ILE A 90 -1.21 9.39 16.80
C ILE A 90 -1.91 8.25 17.52
N THR A 91 -1.23 7.55 18.43
CA THR A 91 -1.84 6.48 19.23
C THR A 91 -3.03 7.00 20.05
N LYS A 92 -2.92 8.19 20.64
CA LYS A 92 -4.05 8.83 21.36
C LYS A 92 -5.21 9.14 20.41
N ARG A 93 -4.95 9.64 19.19
CA ARG A 93 -5.98 9.87 18.15
C ARG A 93 -6.68 8.57 17.75
N LEU A 94 -5.93 7.50 17.51
CA LEU A 94 -6.48 6.19 17.14
C LEU A 94 -7.35 5.60 18.26
N LYS A 95 -6.91 5.71 19.52
CA LYS A 95 -7.71 5.28 20.69
C LYS A 95 -9.05 6.01 20.78
N VAL A 96 -9.09 7.32 20.47
CA VAL A 96 -10.36 8.08 20.43
C VAL A 96 -11.30 7.56 19.34
N LYS A 97 -10.76 7.04 18.23
CA LYS A 97 -11.53 6.36 17.18
C LYS A 97 -11.93 4.91 17.54
N GLY A 98 -11.58 4.42 18.72
CA GLY A 98 -11.80 3.04 19.13
C GLY A 98 -10.79 2.04 18.55
N LEU A 99 -9.76 2.52 17.85
CA LEU A 99 -8.67 1.70 17.32
C LEU A 99 -7.56 1.61 18.37
N ASN A 100 -7.54 0.51 19.12
CA ASN A 100 -6.53 0.27 20.13
C ASN A 100 -5.27 -0.35 19.51
N PRO A 101 -4.07 0.00 20.02
CA PRO A 101 -2.86 -0.69 19.61
C PRO A 101 -2.96 -2.18 19.93
N PRO A 102 -2.42 -3.06 19.07
CA PRO A 102 -2.31 -4.48 19.38
C PRO A 102 -1.49 -4.67 20.68
N TYR A 103 -1.88 -5.65 21.50
CA TYR A 103 -1.20 -5.95 22.76
C TYR A 103 0.24 -6.43 22.52
N GLU A 104 1.18 -5.88 23.30
CA GLU A 104 2.57 -6.30 23.55
C GLU A 104 3.19 -7.26 22.52
N TYR A 105 3.55 -6.74 21.34
CA TYR A 105 4.54 -7.38 20.46
C TYR A 105 5.94 -7.04 20.99
N ILE A 106 6.31 -7.63 22.14
CA ILE A 106 7.66 -7.54 22.72
C ILE A 106 8.51 -8.63 22.08
N ASP A 107 8.86 -8.40 20.82
CA ASP A 107 10.04 -9.02 20.24
C ASP A 107 11.23 -8.12 20.57
N ASN A 108 12.38 -8.73 20.87
CA ASN A 108 13.64 -8.05 21.22
C ASN A 108 14.24 -7.27 20.02
N TYR A 109 13.52 -6.28 19.48
CA TYR A 109 13.97 -5.35 18.44
C TYR A 109 14.80 -4.18 19.01
N GLY A 110 15.16 -4.21 20.30
CA GLY A 110 16.07 -3.25 20.96
C GLY A 110 15.48 -2.61 22.21
N PRO A 111 15.93 -1.40 22.60
CA PRO A 111 15.30 -0.61 23.68
C PRO A 111 13.88 -0.11 23.32
N LYS A 112 13.24 -0.73 22.31
CA LYS A 112 12.05 -0.26 21.60
C LYS A 112 10.94 -1.26 21.87
N ASP A 113 9.89 -0.82 22.55
CA ASP A 113 8.87 -1.70 23.11
C ASP A 113 7.91 -2.34 22.07
N ASN A 114 8.06 -2.07 20.76
CA ASN A 114 7.34 -2.79 19.70
C ASN A 114 7.93 -2.65 18.28
N ILE A 115 7.63 -3.63 17.42
CA ILE A 115 8.08 -3.70 16.02
C ILE A 115 7.58 -2.53 15.14
N TYR A 116 6.40 -2.00 15.43
CA TYR A 116 5.76 -0.95 14.63
C TYR A 116 6.54 0.36 14.72
N SER A 117 6.93 0.72 15.94
CA SER A 117 7.80 1.85 16.24
C SER A 117 9.17 1.68 15.61
N ALA A 118 9.77 0.49 15.70
CA ALA A 118 11.05 0.20 15.06
C ALA A 118 10.99 0.38 13.52
N ARG A 119 9.92 -0.09 12.87
CA ARG A 119 9.69 0.10 11.42
C ARG A 119 9.55 1.57 11.08
N LEU A 120 8.74 2.30 11.83
CA LEU A 120 8.50 3.72 11.62
C LEU A 120 9.78 4.54 11.76
N GLU A 121 10.50 4.39 12.87
CA GLU A 121 11.77 5.07 13.09
C GLU A 121 12.74 4.78 11.95
N ARG A 122 12.85 3.51 11.54
CA ARG A 122 13.73 3.15 10.44
C ARG A 122 13.29 3.78 9.12
N SER A 123 12.00 3.90 8.90
CA SER A 123 11.42 4.58 7.72
C SER A 123 11.74 6.07 7.72
N ILE A 124 11.53 6.77 8.85
CA ILE A 124 11.84 8.19 9.01
C ILE A 124 13.34 8.42 8.79
N ASN A 125 14.20 7.60 9.40
CA ASN A 125 15.65 7.82 9.36
C ASN A 125 16.32 7.41 8.04
N LEU A 126 15.79 6.41 7.32
CA LEU A 126 16.34 6.00 6.02
C LEU A 126 15.68 6.72 4.84
N TRP A 127 14.35 6.80 4.81
CA TRP A 127 13.62 7.41 3.69
C TRP A 127 13.35 8.90 3.91
N GLY A 128 13.10 9.36 5.13
CA GLY A 128 12.81 10.78 5.42
C GLY A 128 13.78 11.79 4.78
N PRO A 129 15.11 11.63 4.86
CA PRO A 129 16.07 12.53 4.20
C PRO A 129 15.90 12.63 2.67
N HIS A 130 15.34 11.60 2.05
CA HIS A 130 15.19 11.49 0.60
C HIS A 130 13.75 11.76 0.14
N LEU A 131 12.79 11.57 1.04
CA LEU A 131 11.37 11.63 0.75
C LEU A 131 10.77 12.98 1.16
N PHE A 132 10.98 13.41 2.41
CA PHE A 132 10.37 14.63 2.94
C PHE A 132 10.69 15.89 2.11
N PRO A 133 11.91 16.08 1.57
CA PRO A 133 12.20 17.22 0.71
C PRO A 133 11.43 17.25 -0.62
N LEU A 134 10.85 16.11 -1.03
CA LEU A 134 10.16 15.96 -2.31
C LEU A 134 8.63 15.96 -2.15
N ILE A 135 8.11 15.84 -0.92
CA ILE A 135 6.65 15.82 -0.68
C ILE A 135 6.10 17.22 -0.93
N ASP A 136 5.09 17.30 -1.81
CA ASP A 136 4.34 18.52 -2.06
C ASP A 136 3.10 18.55 -1.16
N ASP A 137 2.27 17.50 -1.26
CA ASP A 137 1.04 17.31 -0.49
C ASP A 137 1.00 15.93 0.18
N THR A 138 0.44 15.88 1.40
CA THR A 138 0.18 14.64 2.15
C THR A 138 -1.31 14.40 2.30
N GLU A 139 -1.72 13.13 2.38
CA GLU A 139 -3.10 12.71 2.64
C GLU A 139 -4.14 13.36 1.70
N VAL A 140 -3.83 13.42 0.40
CA VAL A 140 -4.71 13.97 -0.63
C VAL A 140 -5.91 13.06 -0.85
N LEU A 141 -7.10 13.58 -0.55
CA LEU A 141 -8.36 12.90 -0.83
C LEU A 141 -8.63 12.87 -2.33
N ILE A 142 -8.81 11.67 -2.87
CA ILE A 142 -9.10 11.44 -4.28
C ILE A 142 -10.46 10.75 -4.42
N LYS A 143 -11.28 11.25 -5.34
CA LYS A 143 -12.65 10.75 -5.56
C LYS A 143 -13.01 10.87 -7.04
N GLY A 144 -13.73 9.87 -7.54
CA GLY A 144 -14.19 9.84 -8.91
C GLY A 144 -15.53 9.11 -9.04
N LEU A 145 -16.20 9.35 -10.16
CA LEU A 145 -17.45 8.70 -10.53
C LEU A 145 -17.21 7.73 -11.69
N ARG A 146 -17.88 6.59 -11.65
CA ARG A 146 -17.82 5.56 -12.69
C ARG A 146 -19.22 5.02 -13.02
N PRO A 147 -19.47 4.65 -14.28
CA PRO A 147 -20.75 4.06 -14.66
C PRO A 147 -20.87 2.64 -14.09
N LEU A 148 -22.04 2.32 -13.56
CA LEU A 148 -22.37 0.98 -13.07
C LEU A 148 -23.19 0.26 -14.14
N LYS A 149 -22.58 -0.70 -14.83
CA LYS A 149 -23.18 -1.38 -15.99
C LYS A 149 -23.89 -2.66 -15.58
N ASN A 150 -25.10 -2.57 -15.02
CA ASN A 150 -25.93 -3.74 -14.77
C ASN A 150 -27.43 -3.34 -14.67
N GLU A 151 -28.33 -4.14 -15.23
CA GLU A 151 -29.76 -3.80 -15.38
C GLU A 151 -30.53 -3.81 -14.04
N ASN A 152 -29.98 -4.45 -13.01
CA ASN A 152 -30.61 -4.62 -11.70
C ASN A 152 -29.93 -3.81 -10.58
N THR A 153 -29.22 -2.73 -10.90
CA THR A 153 -28.55 -1.91 -9.88
C THR A 153 -29.46 -0.85 -9.29
N ARG A 154 -29.13 -0.42 -8.08
CA ARG A 154 -29.82 0.70 -7.40
C ARG A 154 -29.43 2.09 -7.91
N SER A 155 -28.41 2.18 -8.79
CA SER A 155 -27.87 3.42 -9.34
C SER A 155 -27.19 3.16 -10.69
N ASP A 156 -27.15 4.19 -11.56
CA ASP A 156 -26.44 4.14 -12.85
C ASP A 156 -24.94 4.41 -12.70
N TYR A 157 -24.52 4.91 -11.53
CA TYR A 157 -23.15 5.28 -11.23
C TYR A 157 -22.74 4.75 -9.85
N TYR A 158 -21.44 4.67 -9.64
CA TYR A 158 -20.88 4.57 -8.30
C TYR A 158 -19.71 5.54 -8.15
N SER A 159 -19.43 5.94 -6.91
CA SER A 159 -18.25 6.70 -6.58
C SER A 159 -17.19 5.79 -5.98
N ILE A 160 -15.94 6.02 -6.38
CA ILE A 160 -14.77 5.43 -5.75
C ILE A 160 -13.93 6.52 -5.10
N ASN A 161 -13.39 6.24 -3.91
CA ASN A 161 -12.53 7.17 -3.18
C ASN A 161 -11.28 6.49 -2.60
N GLY A 162 -10.29 7.31 -2.25
CA GLY A 162 -9.04 6.90 -1.61
C GLY A 162 -8.27 8.11 -1.09
N VAL A 163 -7.11 7.82 -0.51
CA VAL A 163 -6.18 8.83 0.03
C VAL A 163 -4.77 8.46 -0.42
N VAL A 164 -3.99 9.46 -0.83
CA VAL A 164 -2.61 9.28 -1.31
C VAL A 164 -1.69 10.40 -0.87
N ASP A 165 -0.40 10.10 -0.79
CA ASP A 165 0.63 11.13 -0.69
C ASP A 165 1.19 11.45 -2.08
N VAL A 166 1.54 12.71 -2.31
CA VAL A 166 1.94 13.22 -3.62
C VAL A 166 3.30 13.92 -3.55
N LEU A 167 4.22 13.46 -4.38
CA LEU A 167 5.41 14.25 -4.72
C LEU A 167 5.14 15.00 -6.02
N SER A 168 5.26 16.31 -6.02
CA SER A 168 5.17 17.10 -7.24
C SER A 168 6.55 17.63 -7.60
N SER A 169 6.86 17.68 -8.88
CA SER A 169 7.95 18.54 -9.34
C SER A 169 7.37 19.63 -10.24
N LYS A 170 7.42 20.87 -9.76
CA LYS A 170 7.24 22.04 -10.60
C LYS A 170 8.60 22.49 -11.06
N LYS A 171 8.82 22.55 -12.36
CA LYS A 171 10.02 23.22 -12.87
C LYS A 171 9.92 24.69 -12.47
N LEU A 172 10.74 25.14 -11.51
CA LEU A 172 10.92 26.58 -11.30
C LEU A 172 11.25 27.20 -12.65
N GLU A 173 10.40 28.10 -13.11
CA GLU A 173 10.77 29.02 -14.18
C GLU A 173 12.09 29.71 -13.80
N ARG A 174 12.89 29.99 -14.84
CA ARG A 174 14.20 30.63 -14.76
C ARG A 174 14.10 32.01 -14.10
N GLU A 175 14.10 32.09 -12.77
CA GLU A 175 14.43 33.33 -12.09
C GLU A 175 15.96 33.48 -12.06
N SER A 176 16.43 34.09 -13.13
CA SER A 176 17.73 34.76 -13.19
C SER A 176 17.71 35.96 -12.26
N GLN A 177 17.64 35.75 -10.94
CA GLN A 177 17.98 36.76 -9.95
C GLN A 177 18.84 36.13 -8.87
N LYS A 178 20.13 36.48 -8.94
CA LYS A 178 21.13 36.27 -7.91
C LYS A 178 20.65 36.90 -6.61
N THR A 179 20.20 36.08 -5.67
CA THR A 179 20.26 36.42 -4.24
C THR A 179 20.89 35.26 -3.50
N ASN A 180 22.01 35.57 -2.86
CA ASN A 180 22.85 34.63 -2.12
C ASN A 180 22.07 34.04 -0.93
N ASN A 181 22.29 32.74 -0.76
CA ASN A 181 21.97 31.87 0.39
C ASN A 181 20.56 31.28 0.43
N GLN A 182 20.55 29.94 0.35
CA GLN A 182 19.45 28.98 0.47
C GLN A 182 18.55 28.83 -0.76
N SER A 183 19.03 28.03 -1.72
CA SER A 183 18.20 27.45 -2.77
C SER A 183 17.17 26.49 -2.14
N PHE A 184 15.92 26.89 -2.05
CA PHE A 184 14.82 25.93 -2.14
C PHE A 184 14.97 25.27 -3.52
N GLN A 185 15.43 24.02 -3.55
CA GLN A 185 15.70 23.27 -4.77
C GLN A 185 14.39 22.65 -5.25
N GLN A 186 13.82 23.19 -6.33
CA GLN A 186 12.44 22.88 -6.73
C GLN A 186 12.33 21.90 -7.91
N THR A 187 13.44 21.38 -8.47
CA THR A 187 13.37 20.51 -9.67
C THR A 187 14.27 19.27 -9.60
N LEU A 188 13.81 18.16 -10.20
CA LEU A 188 14.55 16.89 -10.34
C LEU A 188 15.92 17.09 -11.01
N ASP A 189 15.98 17.98 -12.00
CA ASP A 189 17.18 18.32 -12.79
C ASP A 189 18.26 19.02 -11.95
N SER A 190 17.86 19.85 -10.97
CA SER A 190 18.79 20.47 -10.02
C SER A 190 19.42 19.44 -9.07
N PHE A 191 18.67 18.36 -8.79
CA PHE A 191 19.06 17.34 -7.85
C PHE A 191 20.07 16.34 -8.43
N LEU A 192 19.91 15.94 -9.70
CA LEU A 192 20.88 15.07 -10.40
C LEU A 192 22.29 15.69 -10.50
N ASN A 193 22.40 17.01 -10.39
CA ASN A 193 23.65 17.77 -10.47
C ASN A 193 24.16 18.27 -9.10
N SER A 194 23.47 17.93 -8.00
CA SER A 194 23.83 18.33 -6.63
C SER A 194 24.84 17.37 -5.98
N SER A 195 25.72 17.89 -5.11
CA SER A 195 26.72 17.12 -4.36
C SER A 195 26.13 16.19 -3.29
N GLN A 196 24.84 16.33 -2.94
CA GLN A 196 24.10 15.35 -2.12
C GLN A 196 23.22 14.53 -3.05
N LYS A 197 23.44 13.21 -3.08
CA LYS A 197 22.69 12.26 -3.91
C LYS A 197 21.43 11.80 -3.17
N ASN A 198 20.24 12.01 -3.75
CA ASN A 198 18.96 11.56 -3.21
C ASN A 198 18.71 10.16 -3.75
N ILE A 199 18.58 9.23 -2.82
CA ILE A 199 18.50 7.81 -3.14
C ILE A 199 17.19 7.49 -3.87
N LEU A 200 16.07 8.14 -3.52
CA LEU A 200 14.78 7.94 -4.20
C LEU A 200 14.89 8.31 -5.68
N LEU A 201 15.54 9.43 -5.97
CA LEU A 201 15.76 9.87 -7.35
C LEU A 201 16.73 8.95 -8.11
N ASP A 202 17.72 8.37 -7.43
CA ASP A 202 18.60 7.34 -8.02
C ASP A 202 17.78 6.09 -8.43
N TYR A 203 16.84 5.64 -7.61
CA TYR A 203 15.93 4.55 -7.99
C TYR A 203 15.06 4.91 -9.20
N LEU A 204 14.45 6.09 -9.20
CA LEU A 204 13.64 6.57 -10.33
C LEU A 204 14.47 6.70 -11.61
N SER A 205 15.70 7.21 -11.52
CA SER A 205 16.61 7.33 -12.67
C SER A 205 17.02 5.98 -13.27
N LYS A 206 16.95 4.89 -12.50
CA LYS A 206 17.22 3.53 -12.99
C LYS A 206 16.01 2.90 -13.69
N ASN A 207 14.82 3.49 -13.54
CA ASN A 207 13.62 3.03 -14.23
C ASN A 207 13.62 3.53 -15.68
N GLU A 208 13.63 2.60 -16.63
CA GLU A 208 13.70 2.91 -18.07
C GLU A 208 12.42 3.57 -18.60
N GLU A 209 11.24 3.23 -18.10
CA GLU A 209 9.98 3.88 -18.48
C GLU A 209 9.96 5.33 -17.98
N PHE A 210 10.38 5.56 -16.74
CA PHE A 210 10.53 6.89 -16.18
C PHE A 210 11.48 7.74 -17.05
N LYS A 211 12.69 7.25 -17.34
CA LYS A 211 13.67 7.94 -18.23
C LYS A 211 13.06 8.36 -19.58
N LYS A 212 12.29 7.49 -20.23
CA LYS A 212 11.64 7.81 -21.52
C LYS A 212 10.68 8.99 -21.40
N LEU A 213 9.97 9.12 -20.28
CA LEU A 213 9.04 10.24 -20.06
C LEU A 213 9.78 11.59 -19.98
N PHE A 214 10.95 11.64 -19.33
CA PHE A 214 11.78 12.86 -19.28
C PHE A 214 12.40 13.20 -20.62
N ALA A 215 12.85 12.19 -21.38
CA ALA A 215 13.37 12.41 -22.72
C ALA A 215 12.35 13.07 -23.66
N ASN A 216 11.05 12.91 -23.37
CA ASN A 216 9.95 13.49 -24.14
C ASN A 216 9.57 14.92 -23.70
N GLY A 217 10.32 15.56 -22.78
CA GLY A 217 10.15 16.96 -22.41
C GLY A 217 8.98 17.23 -21.47
N LEU A 218 8.71 16.32 -20.54
CA LEU A 218 7.64 16.45 -19.56
C LEU A 218 8.08 17.39 -18.42
N ASP A 219 7.53 18.61 -18.40
CA ASP A 219 7.99 19.70 -17.52
C ASP A 219 7.34 19.71 -16.13
N GLU A 220 6.11 19.20 -15.99
CA GLU A 220 5.35 19.14 -14.74
C GLU A 220 4.73 17.74 -14.57
N TYR A 221 4.90 17.16 -13.38
CA TYR A 221 4.37 15.85 -13.07
C TYR A 221 4.24 15.61 -11.56
N GLU A 222 3.47 14.57 -11.26
CA GLU A 222 3.33 14.04 -9.90
C GLU A 222 3.82 12.59 -9.83
N ILE A 223 4.23 12.22 -8.63
CA ILE A 223 4.51 10.85 -8.20
C ILE A 223 3.57 10.53 -7.06
N ILE A 224 2.81 9.44 -7.22
CA ILE A 224 1.89 8.98 -6.18
C ILE A 224 2.62 8.01 -5.26
N ILE A 225 2.40 8.16 -3.95
CA ILE A 225 3.03 7.34 -2.93
C ILE A 225 1.96 6.65 -2.08
N ASP A 226 2.25 5.40 -1.75
CA ASP A 226 1.52 4.63 -0.75
C ASP A 226 2.50 3.90 0.19
N TYR A 227 2.15 3.81 1.48
CA TYR A 227 2.93 3.11 2.48
C TYR A 227 2.22 1.82 2.88
N LYS A 228 2.93 0.70 2.79
CA LYS A 228 2.43 -0.60 3.21
C LYS A 228 3.19 -1.09 4.43
N GLY A 229 2.41 -1.28 5.50
CA GLY A 229 2.86 -1.94 6.73
C GLY A 229 2.76 -3.47 6.71
N MET A 230 2.31 -4.06 5.60
CA MET A 230 2.14 -5.50 5.45
C MET A 230 3.33 -6.11 4.71
N ARG A 231 3.48 -7.44 4.84
CA ARG A 231 4.48 -8.21 4.08
C ARG A 231 4.45 -7.82 2.58
N ARG A 232 5.64 -7.61 2.00
CA ARG A 232 5.80 -7.45 0.55
C ARG A 232 5.37 -8.75 -0.14
N PRO A 233 4.39 -8.72 -1.07
CA PRO A 233 3.99 -9.91 -1.79
C PRO A 233 5.14 -10.47 -2.64
N SER A 234 5.14 -11.78 -2.84
CA SER A 234 5.98 -12.44 -3.84
C SER A 234 5.74 -11.80 -5.20
N ALA A 235 6.82 -11.52 -5.93
CA ALA A 235 6.75 -10.89 -7.25
C ALA A 235 6.92 -11.94 -8.35
N PRO A 236 6.24 -11.79 -9.49
CA PRO A 236 6.55 -12.57 -10.69
C PRO A 236 7.93 -12.22 -11.22
N SER A 237 8.59 -13.18 -11.87
CA SER A 237 9.79 -12.90 -12.68
C SER A 237 9.47 -11.91 -13.81
N LYS A 238 10.48 -11.31 -14.42
CA LYS A 238 10.27 -10.34 -15.54
C LYS A 238 9.44 -10.92 -16.69
N GLU A 239 9.64 -12.20 -17.02
CA GLU A 239 8.92 -12.90 -18.09
C GLU A 239 7.46 -13.14 -17.70
N GLU A 240 7.23 -13.68 -16.50
CA GLU A 240 5.88 -13.88 -15.95
C GLU A 240 5.15 -12.53 -15.82
N PHE A 241 5.85 -11.48 -15.39
CA PHE A 241 5.28 -10.15 -15.23
C PHE A 241 4.87 -9.56 -16.58
N SER A 242 5.70 -9.71 -17.62
CA SER A 242 5.35 -9.25 -18.97
C SER A 242 4.14 -10.01 -19.53
N LYS A 243 4.05 -11.32 -19.26
CA LYS A 243 2.88 -12.14 -19.59
C LYS A 243 1.63 -11.65 -18.84
N ILE A 244 1.74 -11.45 -17.54
CA ILE A 244 0.67 -10.93 -16.67
C ILE A 244 0.18 -9.57 -17.16
N GLN A 245 1.09 -8.62 -17.45
CA GLN A 245 0.72 -7.31 -17.98
C GLN A 245 0.01 -7.42 -19.32
N SER A 246 0.47 -8.29 -20.21
CA SER A 246 -0.19 -8.55 -21.50
C SER A 246 -1.60 -9.12 -21.29
N MET A 247 -1.77 -10.07 -20.38
CA MET A 247 -3.07 -10.63 -20.00
C MET A 247 -4.00 -9.58 -19.39
N MET A 248 -3.47 -8.69 -18.55
CA MET A 248 -4.20 -7.54 -18.02
C MET A 248 -4.68 -6.65 -19.16
N ILE A 249 -3.80 -6.22 -20.06
CA ILE A 249 -4.16 -5.34 -21.18
C ILE A 249 -5.25 -5.97 -22.05
N ASN A 250 -5.19 -7.29 -22.26
CA ASN A 250 -6.18 -8.04 -23.06
C ASN A 250 -7.48 -8.36 -22.30
N GLY A 251 -7.48 -8.29 -20.96
CA GLY A 251 -8.64 -8.57 -20.11
C GLY A 251 -8.83 -10.05 -19.74
N ASP A 252 -7.81 -10.88 -19.93
CA ASP A 252 -7.85 -12.35 -19.79
C ASP A 252 -7.27 -12.85 -18.44
N ILE A 253 -7.04 -11.96 -17.49
CA ILE A 253 -6.27 -12.29 -16.28
C ILE A 253 -7.07 -13.02 -15.19
N ASN A 254 -8.40 -12.88 -15.17
CA ASN A 254 -9.21 -13.36 -14.07
C ASN A 254 -9.24 -14.90 -14.04
N ASP A 255 -8.95 -15.46 -12.85
CA ASP A 255 -8.85 -16.89 -12.56
C ASP A 255 -7.68 -17.64 -13.23
N SER A 256 -6.72 -16.93 -13.84
CA SER A 256 -5.47 -17.55 -14.29
C SER A 256 -4.62 -18.00 -13.09
N GLU A 257 -3.89 -19.11 -13.26
CA GLU A 257 -2.98 -19.62 -12.22
C GLU A 257 -1.91 -18.57 -11.86
N GLU A 258 -1.42 -17.82 -12.85
CA GLU A 258 -0.48 -16.71 -12.65
C GLU A 258 -1.10 -15.58 -11.82
N TYR A 259 -2.36 -15.19 -12.09
CA TYR A 259 -3.04 -14.20 -11.27
C TYR A 259 -3.20 -14.67 -9.84
N LEU A 260 -3.62 -15.92 -9.61
CA LEU A 260 -3.80 -16.46 -8.27
C LEU A 260 -2.48 -16.51 -7.50
N ASN A 261 -1.38 -16.88 -8.16
CA ASN A 261 -0.04 -16.93 -7.54
C ASN A 261 0.50 -15.55 -7.15
N TYR A 262 0.12 -14.49 -7.88
CA TYR A 262 0.62 -13.13 -7.68
C TYR A 262 -0.50 -12.12 -7.38
N LYS A 263 -1.62 -12.60 -6.83
CA LYS A 263 -2.85 -11.83 -6.64
C LYS A 263 -2.61 -10.54 -5.86
N ALA A 264 -1.98 -10.64 -4.69
CA ALA A 264 -1.69 -9.48 -3.84
C ALA A 264 -0.71 -8.50 -4.53
N TRP A 265 0.28 -9.01 -5.28
CA TRP A 265 1.22 -8.19 -6.04
C TRP A 265 0.51 -7.34 -7.10
N ILE A 266 -0.42 -7.96 -7.84
CA ILE A 266 -1.20 -7.34 -8.91
C ILE A 266 -2.23 -6.36 -8.36
N GLN A 267 -2.92 -6.72 -7.27
CA GLN A 267 -3.92 -5.84 -6.65
C GLN A 267 -3.32 -4.55 -6.09
N GLN A 268 -2.11 -4.61 -5.54
CA GLN A 268 -1.38 -3.41 -5.12
C GLN A 268 -1.01 -2.51 -6.31
N GLU A 269 -0.70 -3.10 -7.48
CA GLU A 269 -0.49 -2.33 -8.72
C GLU A 269 -1.78 -1.69 -9.21
N TRP A 270 -2.90 -2.42 -9.19
CA TRP A 270 -4.22 -1.86 -9.51
C TRP A 270 -4.60 -0.70 -8.61
N GLN A 271 -4.28 -0.78 -7.32
CA GLN A 271 -4.54 0.29 -6.36
C GLN A 271 -3.87 1.59 -6.82
N ILE A 272 -2.56 1.54 -7.10
CA ILE A 272 -1.78 2.70 -7.56
C ILE A 272 -2.24 3.21 -8.92
N LEU A 273 -2.53 2.32 -9.88
CA LEU A 273 -3.05 2.69 -11.20
C LEU A 273 -4.41 3.40 -11.08
N THR A 274 -5.27 2.95 -10.19
CA THR A 274 -6.57 3.58 -9.93
C THR A 274 -6.41 4.92 -9.23
N TYR A 275 -5.49 5.04 -8.28
CA TYR A 275 -5.15 6.32 -7.67
C TYR A 275 -4.63 7.34 -8.69
N ALA A 276 -3.74 6.92 -9.59
CA ALA A 276 -3.27 7.76 -10.69
C ALA A 276 -4.41 8.26 -11.58
N TRP A 277 -5.34 7.37 -11.93
CA TRP A 277 -6.51 7.78 -12.70
C TRP A 277 -7.38 8.77 -11.93
N LEU A 278 -7.64 8.55 -10.64
CA LEU A 278 -8.43 9.46 -9.82
C LEU A 278 -7.77 10.82 -9.69
N ARG A 279 -6.46 10.84 -9.42
CA ARG A 279 -5.67 12.07 -9.30
C ARG A 279 -5.71 12.87 -10.60
N LYS A 280 -5.45 12.23 -11.75
CA LYS A 280 -5.51 12.83 -13.11
C LYS A 280 -6.84 13.54 -13.43
N ASN A 281 -7.94 13.20 -12.75
CA ASN A 281 -9.26 13.79 -12.98
C ASN A 281 -9.58 14.96 -12.03
N GLN A 282 -8.67 15.33 -11.11
CA GLN A 282 -8.86 16.49 -10.24
C GLN A 282 -8.42 17.78 -10.95
N GLN A 283 -9.03 18.92 -10.57
CA GLN A 283 -8.75 20.19 -11.24
C GLN A 283 -7.35 20.74 -10.96
N ASP A 284 -6.80 20.44 -9.78
CA ASP A 284 -5.52 20.97 -9.29
C ASP A 284 -4.36 19.95 -9.39
N SER A 285 -4.54 18.85 -10.14
CA SER A 285 -3.50 17.81 -10.26
C SER A 285 -2.63 18.00 -11.48
N GLU A 286 -1.31 17.83 -11.32
CA GLU A 286 -0.43 17.56 -12.46
C GLU A 286 -0.56 16.10 -12.90
N LYS A 287 -0.05 15.76 -14.08
CA LYS A 287 -0.12 14.39 -14.60
C LYS A 287 0.70 13.44 -13.71
N PRO A 288 0.10 12.41 -13.08
CA PRO A 288 0.88 11.38 -12.42
C PRO A 288 1.65 10.57 -13.45
N VAL A 289 2.97 10.41 -13.24
CA VAL A 289 3.85 9.69 -14.19
C VAL A 289 4.37 8.37 -13.66
N VAL A 290 4.48 8.24 -12.34
CA VAL A 290 4.94 7.03 -11.68
C VAL A 290 4.27 6.90 -10.32
N GLY A 291 4.03 5.67 -9.87
CA GLY A 291 3.61 5.40 -8.51
C GLY A 291 4.70 4.65 -7.73
N ILE A 292 4.76 4.86 -6.42
CA ILE A 292 5.73 4.21 -5.53
C ILE A 292 5.00 3.59 -4.36
N ILE A 293 5.34 2.33 -4.08
CA ILE A 293 4.89 1.64 -2.86
C ILE A 293 6.11 1.42 -1.97
N PHE A 294 6.01 1.87 -0.73
CA PHE A 294 7.00 1.57 0.31
C PHE A 294 6.53 0.43 1.21
N TYR A 295 7.30 -0.66 1.29
CA TYR A 295 7.08 -1.79 2.18
C TYR A 295 7.92 -1.63 3.45
N LEU A 296 7.35 -1.02 4.48
CA LEU A 296 8.10 -0.61 5.68
C LEU A 296 8.57 -1.81 6.53
N ASN A 297 7.89 -2.95 6.40
CA ASN A 297 8.29 -4.22 6.99
C ASN A 297 9.65 -4.70 6.46
N GLU A 298 10.07 -4.32 5.26
CA GLU A 298 11.39 -4.72 4.71
C GLU A 298 12.55 -3.98 5.37
N LEU A 299 12.28 -2.85 6.04
CA LEU A 299 13.29 -2.08 6.78
C LEU A 299 13.58 -2.67 8.16
N VAL A 300 12.57 -3.32 8.76
CA VAL A 300 12.68 -4.08 10.02
C VAL A 300 11.82 -5.34 9.89
N PRO A 301 12.33 -6.38 9.17
CA PRO A 301 11.60 -7.62 8.95
C PRO A 301 11.49 -8.43 10.24
N SER A 302 10.30 -8.98 10.49
CA SER A 302 10.12 -10.01 11.53
C SER A 302 10.69 -11.36 11.10
N THR A 303 10.65 -12.35 11.98
CA THR A 303 11.02 -13.75 11.66
C THR A 303 10.29 -14.26 10.42
N ASP A 304 8.97 -14.09 10.36
CA ASP A 304 8.17 -14.50 9.20
C ASP A 304 8.51 -13.72 7.93
N ASP A 305 8.79 -12.42 8.06
CA ASP A 305 9.23 -11.61 6.92
C ASP A 305 10.58 -12.11 6.42
N LEU A 306 11.52 -12.47 7.29
CA LEU A 306 12.82 -13.04 6.91
C LEU A 306 12.68 -14.39 6.22
N VAL A 307 11.82 -15.28 6.72
CA VAL A 307 11.51 -16.57 6.06
C VAL A 307 10.94 -16.34 4.67
N ALA A 308 9.97 -15.42 4.56
CA ALA A 308 9.38 -15.02 3.29
C ALA A 308 10.41 -14.47 2.30
N ILE A 309 11.25 -13.52 2.75
CA ILE A 309 12.33 -12.93 1.94
C ILE A 309 13.26 -14.04 1.44
N ARG A 310 13.65 -14.97 2.32
CA ARG A 310 14.51 -16.11 1.98
C ARG A 310 13.87 -16.98 0.89
N ASP A 311 12.60 -17.31 1.02
CA ASP A 311 11.88 -18.14 0.06
C ASP A 311 11.66 -17.44 -1.28
N ASP A 312 11.33 -16.14 -1.26
CA ASP A 312 11.18 -15.34 -2.46
C ASP A 312 12.51 -15.23 -3.22
N LEU A 313 13.63 -15.03 -2.50
CA LEU A 313 14.96 -15.04 -3.09
C LEU A 313 15.34 -16.42 -3.64
N LYS A 314 15.12 -17.52 -2.91
CA LYS A 314 15.41 -18.89 -3.40
C LYS A 314 14.69 -19.14 -4.73
N ASN A 315 13.41 -18.80 -4.79
CA ASN A 315 12.53 -19.11 -5.92
C ASN A 315 12.48 -18.04 -7.03
N ASN A 316 13.34 -17.00 -6.99
CA ASN A 316 13.30 -15.86 -7.93
C ASN A 316 11.95 -15.12 -7.94
N ARG A 317 11.20 -15.14 -6.84
CA ARG A 317 9.90 -14.46 -6.71
C ARG A 317 10.06 -13.04 -6.16
N THR A 318 10.98 -12.29 -6.76
CA THR A 318 11.27 -10.90 -6.41
C THR A 318 11.58 -10.12 -7.69
N ASP A 319 11.15 -8.87 -7.71
CA ASP A 319 11.46 -7.90 -8.76
C ASP A 319 12.89 -7.35 -8.67
N ILE A 320 13.61 -7.67 -7.60
CA ILE A 320 15.02 -7.30 -7.41
C ILE A 320 15.88 -8.44 -7.93
N SER A 321 16.67 -8.16 -8.97
CA SER A 321 17.57 -9.16 -9.56
C SER A 321 18.55 -9.69 -8.50
N LYS A 322 18.75 -11.01 -8.47
CA LYS A 322 19.69 -11.69 -7.55
C LYS A 322 21.09 -11.09 -7.59
N GLU A 323 21.51 -10.56 -8.73
CA GLU A 323 22.82 -9.91 -8.90
C GLU A 323 22.97 -8.61 -8.10
N PHE A 324 21.86 -7.97 -7.72
CA PHE A 324 21.86 -6.76 -6.88
C PHE A 324 21.73 -7.07 -5.40
N VAL A 325 21.43 -8.32 -5.02
CA VAL A 325 21.42 -8.75 -3.63
C VAL A 325 22.87 -8.91 -3.15
N PRO A 326 23.31 -8.19 -2.11
CA PRO A 326 24.67 -8.34 -1.59
C PRO A 326 24.91 -9.78 -1.15
N LYS A 327 26.04 -10.36 -1.59
CA LYS A 327 26.39 -11.76 -1.29
C LYS A 327 26.42 -12.04 0.21
N GLU A 328 26.87 -11.08 1.01
CA GLU A 328 26.93 -11.19 2.47
C GLU A 328 25.53 -11.28 3.10
N ASP A 329 24.57 -10.46 2.64
CA ASP A 329 23.19 -10.50 3.12
C ASP A 329 22.51 -11.81 2.74
N TRP A 330 22.76 -12.30 1.52
CA TRP A 330 22.28 -13.60 1.08
C TRP A 330 22.83 -14.75 1.95
N LEU A 331 24.13 -14.74 2.26
CA LEU A 331 24.75 -15.75 3.11
C LEU A 331 24.20 -15.71 4.54
N LYS A 332 23.93 -14.53 5.08
CA LYS A 332 23.28 -14.38 6.39
C LYS A 332 21.88 -15.00 6.37
N LEU A 333 21.06 -14.69 5.35
CA LEU A 333 19.70 -15.23 5.22
C LEU A 333 19.65 -16.75 5.05
N ILE A 334 20.55 -17.34 4.26
CA ILE A 334 20.50 -18.78 3.99
C ILE A 334 21.02 -19.63 5.16
N ASN A 335 21.98 -19.10 5.93
CA ASN A 335 22.58 -19.79 7.07
C ASN A 335 21.82 -19.57 8.38
N TRP A 336 20.91 -18.59 8.42
CA TRP A 336 20.07 -18.31 9.58
C TRP A 336 19.03 -19.42 9.81
N ASP A 337 18.99 -19.94 11.04
CA ASP A 337 17.98 -20.90 11.50
C ASP A 337 16.93 -20.17 12.35
N GLU A 338 15.72 -20.03 11.81
CA GLU A 338 14.62 -19.33 12.46
C GLU A 338 14.17 -19.93 13.82
N LYS A 339 14.60 -21.17 14.15
CA LYS A 339 14.25 -21.83 15.41
C LYS A 339 15.29 -21.65 16.50
N LEU A 340 16.53 -21.39 16.13
CA LEU A 340 17.68 -21.38 17.04
C LEU A 340 18.28 -19.98 17.21
N ASP A 341 18.14 -19.13 16.20
CA ASP A 341 18.78 -17.83 16.13
C ASP A 341 17.79 -16.68 16.39
N LEU A 342 18.31 -15.57 16.93
CA LEU A 342 17.56 -14.30 16.97
C LEU A 342 17.33 -13.76 15.55
N PRO A 343 16.29 -12.93 15.32
CA PRO A 343 16.05 -12.33 14.02
C PRO A 343 17.22 -11.46 13.54
N ILE A 344 17.83 -11.83 12.41
CA ILE A 344 19.05 -11.22 11.85
C ILE A 344 18.81 -9.88 11.11
N HIS A 345 17.65 -9.25 11.28
CA HIS A 345 17.29 -8.00 10.58
C HIS A 345 18.31 -6.86 10.77
N ARG A 346 19.03 -6.84 11.89
CA ARG A 346 20.11 -5.88 12.19
C ARG A 346 21.39 -6.17 11.45
N ASP A 347 21.63 -7.43 11.12
CA ASP A 347 22.82 -7.90 10.43
C ASP A 347 22.73 -7.66 8.92
N LEU A 348 21.51 -7.48 8.40
CA LEU A 348 21.26 -7.15 7.00
C LEU A 348 21.62 -5.70 6.68
N SER A 349 22.28 -5.49 5.55
CA SER A 349 22.68 -4.15 5.11
C SER A 349 21.48 -3.23 4.84
N ASP A 350 21.67 -1.93 5.08
CA ASP A 350 20.64 -0.93 4.79
C ASP A 350 20.34 -0.84 3.31
N LYS A 351 21.36 -1.02 2.46
CA LYS A 351 21.17 -1.07 1.02
C LYS A 351 20.20 -2.16 0.62
N PHE A 352 20.39 -3.39 1.12
CA PHE A 352 19.50 -4.51 0.83
C PHE A 352 18.07 -4.24 1.30
N LYS A 353 17.91 -3.74 2.52
CA LYS A 353 16.58 -3.40 3.08
C LYS A 353 15.90 -2.26 2.32
N MET A 354 16.64 -1.22 1.92
CA MET A 354 16.12 -0.12 1.12
C MET A 354 15.70 -0.60 -0.27
N ASP A 355 16.56 -1.36 -0.97
CA ASP A 355 16.26 -1.96 -2.28
C ASP A 355 14.95 -2.77 -2.21
N ARG A 356 14.78 -3.56 -1.14
CA ARG A 356 13.57 -4.35 -0.87
C ARG A 356 12.38 -3.58 -0.33
N SER A 357 12.55 -2.36 0.17
CA SER A 357 11.45 -1.57 0.71
C SER A 357 10.74 -0.73 -0.33
N ILE A 358 11.27 -0.59 -1.55
CA ILE A 358 10.68 0.26 -2.59
C ILE A 358 10.19 -0.59 -3.78
N ARG A 359 9.02 -0.25 -4.31
CA ARG A 359 8.52 -0.76 -5.59
C ARG A 359 8.02 0.39 -6.44
N ILE A 360 8.52 0.47 -7.66
CA ILE A 360 8.12 1.50 -8.63
C ILE A 360 7.08 0.89 -9.57
N ILE A 361 5.94 1.57 -9.72
CA ILE A 361 4.83 1.20 -10.60
C ILE A 361 4.80 2.16 -11.78
N ASN A 362 4.95 1.62 -12.98
CA ASN A 362 4.86 2.41 -14.20
C ASN A 362 3.39 2.70 -14.53
N LEU A 363 3.06 3.97 -14.75
CA LEU A 363 1.71 4.37 -15.09
C LEU A 363 1.51 4.32 -16.61
N ASN A 364 0.63 3.44 -17.06
CA ASN A 364 0.26 3.29 -18.46
C ASN A 364 -1.27 3.42 -18.58
N ASP A 365 -1.76 4.20 -19.55
CA ASP A 365 -3.20 4.43 -19.78
C ASP A 365 -3.98 3.12 -20.00
N ASP A 366 -3.40 2.11 -20.68
CA ASP A 366 -4.02 0.80 -20.89
C ASP A 366 -4.09 -0.01 -19.59
N LEU A 367 -3.02 0.00 -18.78
CA LEU A 367 -3.00 -0.66 -17.47
C LEU A 367 -4.01 0.00 -16.52
N MET A 368 -4.09 1.34 -16.51
CA MET A 368 -5.09 2.08 -15.73
C MET A 368 -6.50 1.72 -16.18
N LYS A 369 -6.78 1.74 -17.49
CA LYS A 369 -8.09 1.37 -18.02
C LYS A 369 -8.46 -0.06 -17.64
N ASN A 370 -7.53 -1.01 -17.67
CA ASN A 370 -7.81 -2.37 -17.26
C ASN A 370 -8.05 -2.50 -15.76
N SER A 371 -7.18 -1.92 -14.92
CA SER A 371 -7.37 -1.90 -13.46
C SER A 371 -8.75 -1.37 -13.07
N LEU A 372 -9.22 -0.31 -13.74
CA LEU A 372 -10.54 0.24 -13.51
C LEU A 372 -11.67 -0.72 -13.92
N LYS A 373 -11.53 -1.44 -15.04
CA LYS A 373 -12.50 -2.48 -15.44
C LYS A 373 -12.56 -3.61 -14.41
N GLU A 374 -11.43 -4.00 -13.83
CA GLU A 374 -11.40 -5.03 -12.81
C GLU A 374 -12.12 -4.57 -11.53
N PHE A 375 -11.94 -3.31 -11.14
CA PHE A 375 -12.73 -2.74 -10.04
C PHE A 375 -14.21 -2.56 -10.40
N ASP A 376 -14.56 -2.27 -11.66
CA ASP A 376 -15.96 -2.27 -12.11
C ASP A 376 -16.60 -3.65 -11.88
N LYS A 377 -15.88 -4.75 -12.19
CA LYS A 377 -16.34 -6.12 -11.94
C LYS A 377 -16.53 -6.38 -10.45
N VAL A 378 -15.57 -5.98 -9.61
CA VAL A 378 -15.67 -6.11 -8.15
C VAL A 378 -16.90 -5.39 -7.59
N VAL A 379 -17.16 -4.17 -8.06
CA VAL A 379 -18.36 -3.41 -7.63
C VAL A 379 -19.63 -4.11 -8.10
N ASN A 380 -19.67 -4.63 -9.33
CA ASN A 380 -20.80 -5.42 -9.81
C ASN A 380 -21.04 -6.68 -8.98
N ASP A 381 -19.98 -7.36 -8.53
CA ASP A 381 -20.07 -8.54 -7.67
C ASP A 381 -20.62 -8.17 -6.29
N ILE A 382 -20.15 -7.06 -5.71
CA ILE A 382 -20.67 -6.52 -4.44
C ILE A 382 -22.16 -6.21 -4.57
N GLU A 383 -22.57 -5.50 -5.61
CA GLU A 383 -23.98 -5.13 -5.81
C GLU A 383 -24.85 -6.36 -6.09
N SER A 384 -24.34 -7.33 -6.84
CA SER A 384 -25.04 -8.61 -7.06
C SER A 384 -25.25 -9.38 -5.76
N SER A 385 -24.23 -9.44 -4.89
CA SER A 385 -24.34 -10.03 -3.56
C SER A 385 -25.35 -9.30 -2.67
N LEU A 386 -25.39 -7.96 -2.72
CA LEU A 386 -26.38 -7.16 -1.99
C LEU A 386 -27.81 -7.43 -2.49
N ILE A 387 -28.02 -7.48 -3.80
CA ILE A 387 -29.34 -7.77 -4.39
C ILE A 387 -29.82 -9.16 -4.00
N LYS A 388 -28.95 -10.18 -4.03
CA LYS A 388 -29.27 -11.53 -3.56
C LYS A 388 -29.73 -11.50 -2.10
N GLU A 389 -28.98 -10.83 -1.23
CA GLU A 389 -29.34 -10.71 0.18
C GLU A 389 -30.69 -9.98 0.38
N MET A 390 -30.91 -8.88 -0.35
CA MET A 390 -32.17 -8.12 -0.33
C MET A 390 -33.38 -8.95 -0.81
N ASN A 391 -33.14 -9.90 -1.73
CA ASN A 391 -34.15 -10.84 -2.22
C ASN A 391 -34.42 -12.01 -1.26
N GLY A 392 -33.82 -12.00 -0.06
CA GLY A 392 -34.08 -12.97 1.00
C GLY A 392 -33.18 -14.22 0.99
N PHE A 393 -32.13 -14.24 0.17
CA PHE A 393 -31.12 -15.28 0.24
C PHE A 393 -30.29 -15.15 1.53
N SER A 394 -29.76 -16.26 2.04
CA SER A 394 -28.94 -16.22 3.24
C SER A 394 -27.61 -15.47 2.98
N ILE A 395 -27.00 -14.91 4.02
CA ILE A 395 -25.69 -14.25 3.91
C ILE A 395 -24.64 -15.21 3.32
N LYS A 396 -24.69 -16.48 3.70
CA LYS A 396 -23.73 -17.50 3.23
C LYS A 396 -23.89 -17.84 1.75
N ASP A 397 -25.11 -17.73 1.22
CA ASP A 397 -25.41 -17.97 -0.21
C ASP A 397 -25.18 -16.72 -1.05
N SER A 398 -25.26 -15.54 -0.43
CA SER A 398 -25.09 -14.25 -1.11
C SER A 398 -23.63 -13.82 -1.17
N TRP A 399 -22.80 -14.24 -0.20
CA TRP A 399 -21.41 -13.81 -0.05
C TRP A 399 -20.45 -14.99 0.07
N GLU A 400 -19.57 -15.14 -0.91
CA GLU A 400 -18.66 -16.28 -0.99
C GLU A 400 -17.47 -16.16 -0.02
N ALA A 401 -17.12 -17.27 0.64
CA ALA A 401 -15.96 -17.35 1.52
C ALA A 401 -14.69 -17.75 0.73
N LYS A 402 -14.15 -16.83 -0.06
CA LYS A 402 -12.91 -17.03 -0.85
C LYS A 402 -11.77 -16.20 -0.26
N ALA A 403 -10.86 -16.85 0.48
CA ALA A 403 -9.72 -16.19 1.10
C ALA A 403 -8.50 -17.11 1.15
N GLU A 404 -7.30 -16.58 1.34
CA GLU A 404 -6.10 -17.38 1.62
C GLU A 404 -6.09 -17.91 3.06
N GLU A 405 -5.26 -18.92 3.33
CA GLU A 405 -5.21 -19.58 4.65
C GLU A 405 -4.90 -18.59 5.77
N ARG A 406 -3.94 -17.68 5.56
CA ARG A 406 -3.57 -16.64 6.52
C ARG A 406 -4.77 -15.75 6.89
N THR A 407 -5.54 -15.32 5.90
CA THR A 407 -6.75 -14.52 6.10
C THR A 407 -7.79 -15.31 6.89
N CYS A 408 -7.99 -16.59 6.57
CA CYS A 408 -8.91 -17.46 7.33
C CYS A 408 -8.47 -17.66 8.79
N ASN A 409 -7.17 -17.78 9.03
CA ASN A 409 -6.62 -18.04 10.36
C ASN A 409 -6.83 -16.86 11.32
N ALA A 410 -6.68 -15.64 10.81
CA ALA A 410 -6.92 -14.38 11.53
C ALA A 410 -8.40 -13.93 11.52
N CYS A 411 -9.29 -14.64 10.83
CA CYS A 411 -10.69 -14.23 10.70
C CYS A 411 -11.52 -14.59 11.93
N ASP A 412 -12.16 -13.59 12.54
CA ASP A 412 -13.07 -13.74 13.68
C ASP A 412 -14.28 -14.65 13.36
N PHE A 413 -14.69 -14.70 12.09
CA PHE A 413 -15.87 -15.46 11.65
C PHE A 413 -15.53 -16.91 11.26
N ARG A 414 -14.29 -17.35 11.48
CA ARG A 414 -13.82 -18.69 11.08
C ARG A 414 -14.63 -19.84 11.69
N THR A 415 -15.26 -19.64 12.84
CA THR A 415 -16.00 -20.69 13.58
C THR A 415 -17.34 -21.05 12.94
N PHE A 416 -17.91 -20.16 12.12
CA PHE A 416 -19.20 -20.40 11.44
C PHE A 416 -19.12 -20.16 9.92
N CYS A 417 -17.91 -19.96 9.39
CA CYS A 417 -17.60 -19.84 7.98
C CYS A 417 -17.63 -21.22 7.29
N THR A 418 -18.30 -21.30 6.14
CA THR A 418 -18.50 -22.54 5.38
C THR A 418 -17.23 -23.07 4.72
N LYS A 419 -16.18 -22.24 4.55
CA LYS A 419 -14.90 -22.72 4.01
C LYS A 419 -14.26 -23.80 4.89
N LYS A 420 -14.42 -23.70 6.23
CA LYS A 420 -13.89 -24.71 7.16
C LYS A 420 -14.63 -26.05 7.11
N ASP A 421 -15.87 -26.10 6.64
CA ASP A 421 -16.65 -27.34 6.58
C ASP A 421 -16.12 -28.31 5.50
N ASN A 422 -15.42 -27.80 4.48
CA ASN A 422 -14.85 -28.58 3.38
C ASN A 422 -13.39 -29.03 3.60
N ASP A 423 -12.67 -28.48 4.58
CA ASP A 423 -11.24 -28.72 4.84
C ASP A 423 -10.98 -29.64 6.06
N LYS A 424 -11.84 -30.66 6.28
CA LYS A 424 -11.77 -31.53 7.47
C LYS A 424 -10.53 -32.44 7.61
N ASP A 425 -9.56 -32.39 6.70
CA ASP A 425 -8.36 -33.24 6.73
C ASP A 425 -7.04 -32.54 7.11
N SER A 426 -7.03 -31.24 7.46
CA SER A 426 -5.82 -30.61 8.01
C SER A 426 -5.89 -30.54 9.54
N LYS A 427 -5.00 -31.32 10.19
CA LYS A 427 -4.85 -31.39 11.64
C LYS A 427 -4.65 -29.98 12.23
N ASN A 428 -5.50 -29.67 13.19
CA ASN A 428 -5.41 -28.53 14.11
C ASN A 428 -3.97 -28.31 14.62
N LYS A 429 -3.28 -27.36 14.01
CA LYS A 429 -2.52 -26.37 14.78
C LYS A 429 -3.30 -25.06 14.67
N PRO A 430 -3.58 -24.36 15.77
CA PRO A 430 -4.03 -22.98 15.64
C PRO A 430 -2.92 -22.22 14.93
N ALA A 431 -3.17 -21.76 13.71
CA ALA A 431 -2.40 -20.66 13.14
C ALA A 431 -2.85 -19.34 13.79
N PHE A 432 -2.77 -19.31 15.12
CA PHE A 432 -2.15 -18.20 15.81
C PHE A 432 -0.74 -18.68 16.21
N ASN A 433 0.02 -19.14 15.22
CA ASN A 433 1.37 -18.64 15.05
C ASN A 433 1.21 -17.46 14.09
N ILE A 434 0.79 -16.32 14.65
CA ILE A 434 1.20 -15.04 14.07
C ILE A 434 2.64 -14.92 14.59
N PRO A 435 3.64 -14.64 13.74
CA PRO A 435 5.07 -14.81 14.01
C PRO A 435 5.48 -14.55 15.45
#